data_AF-A0A3D2R8R9-F1
#
_entry.id   AF-A0A3D2R8R9-F1
#
_cell.length_a   1.000
_cell.length_b   1.000
_cell.length_c   1.000
_cell.angle_alpha   90.00
_cell.angle_beta   90.00
_cell.angle_gamma   90.00
#
_symmetry.space_group_name_H-M   'P 1'
#
loop_
_entity.id
_entity.type
_entity.pdbx_description
1 polymer ?
#
loop_
_entity_poly.entity_id
_entity_poly.type
_entity_poly.pdbx_seq_one_letter_code
_entity_poly.pdbx_strand_id
1 'polypeptide(L)'
;MTQDQNAINPMLLSPEVQRWIRTTRASLDEIAFAPLPFEGLSRQELIQQVEGYRKAVDKLPRWGAQPGLLFPVKLSLEQCSSEATARYKAQVIKNNLEFHPKEIAD
;
A
#
# COMPACT_ATOMS: atom_id res chain seq x y z
N MET A 1 -2.89 -4.38 31.01
CA MET A 1 -1.89 -4.47 29.93
C MET A 1 -2.57 -4.05 28.65
N THR A 2 -2.50 -2.77 28.29
CA THR A 2 -3.07 -2.25 27.05
C THR A 2 -2.23 -2.79 25.90
N GLN A 3 -2.76 -3.73 25.12
CA GLN A 3 -2.18 -4.00 23.81
C GLN A 3 -2.19 -2.68 23.04
N ASP A 4 -1.02 -2.26 22.58
CA ASP A 4 -0.89 -1.09 21.72
C ASP A 4 -1.68 -1.36 20.44
N GLN A 5 -2.83 -0.70 20.28
CA GLN A 5 -3.76 -0.92 19.18
C GLN A 5 -3.16 -0.53 17.82
N ASN A 6 -1.96 0.06 17.80
CA ASN A 6 -1.22 0.46 16.60
C ASN A 6 0.03 -0.38 16.31
N ALA A 7 0.33 -1.42 17.10
CA ALA A 7 1.49 -2.26 16.85
C ALA A 7 1.29 -3.10 15.58
N ILE A 8 2.11 -2.84 14.56
CA ILE A 8 2.14 -3.63 13.33
C ILE A 8 2.71 -5.03 13.65
N ASN A 9 1.96 -6.07 13.29
CA ASN A 9 2.43 -7.43 13.44
C ASN A 9 3.51 -7.77 12.39
N PRO A 10 4.75 -8.08 12.79
CA PRO A 10 5.85 -8.33 11.86
C PRO A 10 5.66 -9.60 11.03
N MET A 11 4.80 -10.54 11.45
CA MET A 11 4.49 -11.75 10.68
C MET A 11 3.86 -11.43 9.32
N LEU A 12 3.22 -10.26 9.17
CA LEU A 12 2.68 -9.78 7.90
C LEU A 12 3.76 -9.59 6.82
N LEU A 13 5.02 -9.40 7.22
CA LEU A 13 6.17 -9.27 6.32
C LEU A 13 6.85 -10.60 6.00
N SER A 14 6.41 -11.71 6.61
CA SER A 14 6.99 -13.01 6.32
C SER A 14 6.78 -13.40 4.84
N PRO A 15 7.73 -14.10 4.20
CA PRO A 15 7.63 -14.46 2.79
C PRO A 15 6.37 -15.27 2.44
N GLU A 16 5.93 -16.13 3.36
CA GLU A 16 4.74 -16.97 3.18
C GLU A 16 3.46 -16.13 3.17
N VAL A 17 3.28 -15.27 4.18
CA VAL A 17 2.11 -14.40 4.30
C VAL A 17 2.04 -13.41 3.14
N GLN A 18 3.18 -12.79 2.77
CA GLN A 18 3.27 -11.89 1.61
C GLN A 18 2.88 -12.59 0.31
N ARG A 19 3.32 -13.85 0.12
CA ARG A 19 2.94 -14.64 -1.06
C ARG A 19 1.43 -14.92 -1.07
N TRP A 20 0.85 -15.28 0.06
CA TRP A 20 -0.58 -15.52 0.18
C TRP A 20 -1.41 -14.26 -0.11
N ILE A 21 -1.05 -13.12 0.49
CA ILE A 21 -1.72 -11.83 0.25
C ILE A 21 -1.74 -11.49 -1.26
N ARG A 22 -0.63 -11.75 -1.96
CA ARG A 22 -0.46 -11.41 -3.38
C ARG A 22 -1.15 -12.36 -4.35
N THR A 23 -1.40 -13.60 -3.93
CA THR A 23 -1.87 -14.67 -4.84
C THR A 23 -3.28 -15.15 -4.53
N THR A 24 -3.81 -14.87 -3.33
CA THR A 24 -5.14 -15.30 -2.95
C THR A 24 -6.21 -14.70 -3.86
N ARG A 25 -7.07 -15.57 -4.39
CA ARG A 25 -8.23 -15.19 -5.21
C ARG A 25 -9.52 -15.10 -4.39
N ALA A 26 -9.46 -15.42 -3.10
CA ALA A 26 -10.62 -15.39 -2.22
C ALA A 26 -11.19 -13.96 -2.08
N SER A 27 -12.50 -13.83 -2.02
CA SER A 27 -13.18 -12.59 -1.68
C SER A 27 -12.89 -12.19 -0.22
N LEU A 28 -13.13 -10.92 0.13
CA LEU A 28 -12.94 -10.49 1.52
C LEU A 28 -13.91 -11.22 2.47
N ASP A 29 -15.11 -11.55 2.00
CA ASP A 29 -16.10 -12.31 2.77
C ASP A 29 -15.67 -13.77 2.95
N GLU A 30 -15.13 -14.41 1.91
CA GLU A 30 -14.57 -15.76 2.03
C GLU A 30 -13.42 -15.79 3.05
N ILE A 31 -12.52 -14.80 3.00
CA ILE A 31 -11.48 -14.63 4.00
C ILE A 31 -12.09 -14.34 5.37
N ALA A 32 -13.25 -13.68 5.46
CA ALA A 32 -13.88 -13.38 6.74
C ALA A 32 -14.46 -14.62 7.44
N PHE A 33 -14.89 -15.63 6.69
CA PHE A 33 -15.54 -16.82 7.26
C PHE A 33 -14.68 -18.10 7.22
N ALA A 34 -13.59 -18.12 6.44
CA ALA A 34 -12.69 -19.28 6.36
C ALA A 34 -11.85 -19.47 7.64
N PRO A 35 -11.33 -20.69 7.92
CA PRO A 35 -10.28 -20.87 8.93
C PRO A 35 -9.08 -19.95 8.69
N LEU A 36 -8.42 -19.50 9.75
CA LEU A 36 -7.23 -18.66 9.61
C LEU A 36 -6.09 -19.48 9.00
N PRO A 37 -5.46 -19.01 7.91
CA PRO A 37 -4.37 -19.73 7.26
C PRO A 37 -3.04 -19.65 8.03
N PHE A 38 -2.92 -18.73 8.98
CA PHE A 38 -1.70 -18.48 9.74
C PHE A 38 -2.02 -18.31 11.22
N GLU A 39 -1.21 -18.92 12.09
CA GLU A 39 -1.25 -18.66 13.52
C GLU A 39 -0.64 -17.28 13.83
N GLY A 40 -1.10 -16.63 14.90
CA GLY A 40 -0.58 -15.33 15.34
C GLY A 40 -1.00 -14.12 14.48
N LEU A 41 -1.79 -14.33 13.43
CA LEU A 41 -2.41 -13.26 12.63
C LEU A 41 -3.92 -13.25 12.81
N SER A 42 -4.48 -12.07 12.96
CA SER A 42 -5.92 -11.87 12.96
C SER A 42 -6.47 -11.83 11.55
N ARG A 43 -7.76 -12.17 11.45
CA ARG A 43 -8.53 -12.07 10.22
C ARG A 43 -8.59 -10.63 9.68
N GLN A 44 -8.71 -9.66 10.58
CA GLN A 44 -8.77 -8.23 10.23
C GLN A 44 -7.46 -7.77 9.57
N GLU A 45 -6.31 -8.20 10.10
CA GLU A 45 -5.02 -7.89 9.49
C GLU A 45 -4.89 -8.48 8.08
N LEU A 46 -5.30 -9.74 7.90
CA LEU A 46 -5.26 -10.40 6.59
C LEU A 46 -6.19 -9.74 5.58
N ILE A 47 -7.44 -9.45 5.96
CA ILE A 47 -8.41 -8.76 5.11
C ILE A 47 -7.88 -7.39 4.71
N GLN A 48 -7.35 -6.61 5.65
CA GLN A 48 -6.82 -5.29 5.37
C GLN A 48 -5.64 -5.34 4.41
N GLN A 49 -4.70 -6.29 4.59
CA GLN A 49 -3.57 -6.42 3.68
C GLN A 49 -4.00 -6.87 2.29
N VAL A 50 -4.97 -7.79 2.18
CA VAL A 50 -5.50 -8.25 0.88
C VAL A 50 -6.25 -7.12 0.16
N GLU A 51 -7.14 -6.40 0.85
CA GLU A 51 -7.85 -5.25 0.27
C GLU A 51 -6.87 -4.16 -0.14
N GLY A 52 -5.89 -3.87 0.71
CA GLY A 52 -4.88 -2.86 0.48
C GLY A 52 -3.97 -3.18 -0.71
N TYR A 53 -3.50 -4.43 -0.81
CA TYR A 53 -2.72 -4.90 -1.95
C TYR A 53 -3.49 -4.74 -3.26
N ARG A 54 -4.74 -5.22 -3.31
CA ARG A 54 -5.58 -5.15 -4.53
C ARG A 54 -5.76 -3.71 -5.00
N LYS A 55 -6.07 -2.78 -4.08
CA LYS A 55 -6.19 -1.35 -4.40
C LYS A 55 -4.87 -0.74 -4.86
N ALA A 56 -3.76 -1.12 -4.23
CA ALA A 56 -2.44 -0.62 -4.59
C ALA A 56 -2.00 -1.10 -5.98
N VAL A 57 -2.30 -2.33 -6.38
CA VAL A 57 -1.97 -2.83 -7.73
C VAL A 57 -2.60 -1.94 -8.81
N ASP A 58 -3.85 -1.51 -8.63
CA ASP A 58 -4.53 -0.67 -9.61
C ASP A 58 -4.07 0.80 -9.56
N LYS A 59 -3.97 1.37 -8.35
CA LYS A 59 -3.73 2.82 -8.16
C LYS A 59 -2.24 3.20 -8.13
N LEU A 60 -1.41 2.29 -7.64
CA LEU A 60 0.00 2.45 -7.30
C LEU A 60 0.82 1.24 -7.80
N PRO A 61 0.81 0.94 -9.12
CA PRO A 61 1.30 -0.34 -9.66
C PRO A 61 2.75 -0.66 -9.27
N ARG A 62 3.64 0.33 -9.16
CA ARG A 62 5.00 0.08 -8.64
C ARG A 62 5.02 -0.41 -7.20
N TRP A 63 4.16 0.14 -6.35
CA TRP A 63 4.07 -0.33 -4.95
C TRP A 63 3.41 -1.70 -4.90
N GLY A 64 2.40 -1.96 -5.74
CA GLY A 64 1.86 -3.30 -5.93
C GLY A 64 2.94 -4.32 -6.33
N ALA A 65 3.89 -3.95 -7.17
CA ALA A 65 5.00 -4.81 -7.58
C ALA A 65 6.10 -4.99 -6.52
N GLN A 66 6.28 -4.01 -5.62
CA GLN A 66 7.37 -4.02 -4.64
C GLN A 66 7.10 -5.02 -3.50
N PRO A 67 7.94 -6.05 -3.28
CA PRO A 67 7.80 -6.98 -2.15
C PRO A 67 8.10 -6.31 -0.80
N GLY A 68 7.60 -6.91 0.29
CA GLY A 68 7.92 -6.45 1.64
C GLY A 68 7.25 -5.14 2.04
N LEU A 69 6.17 -4.74 1.35
CA LEU A 69 5.34 -3.61 1.74
C LEU A 69 4.14 -4.07 2.58
N LEU A 70 3.78 -3.21 3.52
CA LEU A 70 2.49 -3.26 4.21
C LEU A 70 1.58 -2.19 3.63
N PHE A 71 0.33 -2.57 3.41
CA PHE A 71 -0.67 -1.67 2.88
C PHE A 71 -1.45 -1.02 4.03
N PRO A 72 -1.64 0.31 4.01
CA PRO A 72 -2.39 1.00 5.05
C PRO A 72 -3.89 0.70 4.93
N VAL A 73 -4.68 1.22 5.86
CA VAL A 73 -6.15 1.13 5.82
C VAL A 73 -6.70 1.63 4.48
N LYS A 74 -7.82 1.05 4.06
CA LYS A 74 -8.54 1.35 2.82
C LYS A 74 -8.66 2.84 2.52
N LEU A 75 -9.10 3.63 3.51
CA LEU A 75 -9.35 5.06 3.35
C LEU A 75 -8.10 5.82 2.88
N SER A 76 -6.93 5.49 3.43
CA SER A 76 -5.66 6.11 3.05
C SER A 76 -5.29 5.81 1.60
N LEU A 77 -5.54 4.59 1.14
CA LEU A 77 -5.33 4.21 -0.26
C LEU A 77 -6.35 4.86 -1.20
N GLU A 78 -7.57 5.13 -0.73
CA GLU A 78 -8.59 5.83 -1.54
C GLU A 78 -8.28 7.33 -1.67
N GLN A 79 -7.75 7.96 -0.63
CA GLN A 79 -7.45 9.40 -0.63
C GLN A 79 -6.09 9.78 -1.18
N CYS A 80 -5.13 8.85 -1.25
CA CYS A 80 -3.81 9.18 -1.81
C CYS A 80 -3.89 9.57 -3.31
N SER A 81 -2.87 10.24 -3.85
CA SER A 81 -2.78 10.43 -5.30
C SER A 81 -2.45 9.12 -6.01
N SER A 82 -2.84 8.97 -7.28
CA SER A 82 -2.37 7.86 -8.11
C SER A 82 -0.89 8.03 -8.46
N GLU A 83 -0.26 6.94 -8.92
CA GLU A 83 1.14 6.99 -9.36
C GLU A 83 1.35 7.99 -10.52
N ALA A 84 0.43 8.03 -11.47
CA ALA A 84 0.49 8.98 -12.60
C ALA A 84 0.47 10.44 -12.12
N THR A 85 -0.45 10.78 -11.20
CA THR A 85 -0.53 12.13 -10.63
C THR A 85 0.69 12.46 -9.78
N ALA A 86 1.25 11.50 -9.04
CA ALA A 86 2.48 11.70 -8.28
C ALA A 86 3.68 12.02 -9.21
N ARG A 87 3.79 11.32 -10.34
CA ARG A 87 4.83 11.61 -11.36
C ARG A 87 4.65 12.98 -11.99
N TYR A 88 3.42 13.36 -12.33
CA TYR A 88 3.13 14.69 -12.85
C TYR A 88 3.53 15.78 -11.84
N LYS A 89 3.15 15.63 -10.57
CA LYS A 89 3.55 16.55 -9.48
C LYS A 89 5.07 16.66 -9.36
N ALA A 90 5.79 15.54 -9.42
CA ALA A 90 7.25 15.54 -9.40
C ALA A 90 7.85 16.29 -10.61
N GLN A 91 7.27 16.11 -11.80
CA GLN A 91 7.69 16.82 -13.01
C GLN A 91 7.47 18.34 -12.91
N VAL A 92 6.33 18.78 -12.35
CA VAL A 92 6.04 20.21 -12.15
C VAL A 92 7.10 20.86 -11.25
N ILE A 93 7.46 20.20 -10.13
CA ILE A 93 8.51 20.71 -9.24
C ILE A 93 9.85 20.76 -9.97
N LYS A 94 10.21 19.69 -10.71
CA LYS A 94 11.45 19.65 -11.49
C LYS A 94 11.53 20.81 -12.48
N ASN A 95 10.48 21.06 -13.25
CA ASN A 95 10.44 22.16 -14.22
C ASN A 95 10.57 23.54 -13.55
N ASN A 96 9.92 23.74 -12.40
CA ASN A 96 10.02 25.01 -11.66
C ASN A 96 11.40 25.23 -11.03
N LEU A 97 12.11 24.16 -10.64
CA LEU A 97 13.48 24.24 -10.14
C LEU A 97 14.51 24.42 -11.27
N GLU A 98 14.25 23.86 -12.46
CA GLU A 98 15.06 24.07 -13.67
C GLU A 98 14.82 25.46 -14.31
N PHE A 99 13.73 26.14 -13.92
CA PHE A 99 13.46 27.53 -14.26
C PHE A 99 14.37 28.46 -13.43
N HIS A 100 15.67 28.48 -13.77
CA HIS A 100 16.49 29.63 -13.47
C HIS A 100 16.00 30.79 -14.35
N PRO A 101 15.48 31.90 -13.79
CA PRO A 101 15.35 33.12 -14.58
C PRO A 101 16.76 33.48 -15.04
N LYS A 102 17.08 33.19 -16.30
CA LYS A 102 18.16 33.94 -16.96
C LYS A 102 17.75 35.40 -16.81
N GLU A 103 18.64 36.13 -16.15
CA GLU A 103 18.68 37.58 -16.04
C GLU A 103 17.74 38.24 -17.05
N ILE A 104 16.65 38.84 -16.55
CA ILE A 104 16.04 39.95 -17.28
C ILE A 104 17.05 41.08 -17.12
N ALA A 105 18.08 41.06 -17.97
CA ALA A 105 18.94 42.19 -18.22
C ALA A 105 18.24 43.02 -19.31
N ASP A 106 17.60 44.11 -18.88
CA ASP A 106 17.37 45.31 -19.66
C ASP A 106 17.86 46.50 -18.83
#